data_AF-A0A661MAG6-F1
#
_entry.id   AF-A0A661MAG6-F1
#
_cell.length_a   1.000
_cell.length_b   1.000
_cell.length_c   1.000
_cell.angle_alpha   90.00
_cell.angle_beta   90.00
_cell.angle_gamma   90.00
#
_symmetry.space_group_name_H-M   'P 1'
#
loop_
_entity.id
_entity.type
_entity.pdbx_description
1 polymer ?
#
loop_
_entity_poly.entity_id
_entity_poly.type
_entity_poly.pdbx_seq_one_letter_code
_entity_poly.pdbx_strand_id
1 'polypeptide(L)'
;MKAKATMKKWTVMVYMAADNNLDRAALKDIAEMAKVGSTEKVHPVKSPKGGSKAAFHGVNILVQLDREADEKTRRFFITKGGGYWKDCVETFEETNTGNPQVLENFMLWAIEKYPAKRYFLILWNHGGGWWEDPRRLACLPDRSIAYDDSSNGDALDNGELKTALSSIASKLGRPIDILGMDACLMNMVEVAYQLKDCVYVMVGSEEEEPFDGWPYDRVLQVIKNRPGRHPKTIGKEIVREYIKSYQGNGEDLPASSVEGVTQSAIDLRRIDDVVRNLDCLSCELIRSINDDWVLGAITYSWEHSPKFFYKN
;
A
#
# COMPACT_ATOMS: atom_id res chain seq x y z
N MET A 1 14.42 24.85 -23.15
CA MET A 1 14.90 24.09 -21.97
C MET A 1 13.69 23.62 -21.19
N LYS A 2 13.46 22.30 -21.03
CA LYS A 2 12.40 21.80 -20.14
C LYS A 2 12.75 22.23 -18.71
N ALA A 3 11.83 22.89 -18.01
CA ALA A 3 12.04 23.28 -16.61
C ALA A 3 12.35 22.02 -15.79
N LYS A 4 13.48 22.01 -15.06
CA LYS A 4 13.87 20.87 -14.23
C LYS A 4 12.87 20.74 -13.08
N ALA A 5 12.20 19.59 -12.97
CA ALA A 5 11.22 19.35 -11.91
C ALA A 5 11.86 19.59 -10.53
N THR A 6 11.19 20.37 -9.69
CA THR A 6 11.71 20.72 -8.36
C THR A 6 11.52 19.53 -7.42
N MET A 7 12.62 18.98 -6.91
CA MET A 7 12.58 17.84 -6.01
C MET A 7 11.81 18.15 -4.72
N LYS A 8 10.90 17.26 -4.30
CA LYS A 8 10.04 17.40 -3.11
C LYS A 8 10.51 16.48 -1.99
N LYS A 9 9.88 16.56 -0.81
CA LYS A 9 10.23 15.69 0.31
C LYS A 9 9.70 14.29 0.11
N TRP A 10 8.44 14.21 -0.31
CA TRP A 10 7.73 12.97 -0.59
C TRP A 10 7.07 13.03 -1.95
N THR A 11 7.08 11.90 -2.65
CA THR A 11 6.13 11.60 -3.70
C THR A 11 5.34 10.38 -3.22
N VAL A 12 4.03 10.58 -3.06
CA VAL A 12 3.05 9.52 -2.79
C VAL A 12 2.47 9.09 -4.12
N MET A 13 2.47 7.79 -4.38
CA MET A 13 2.00 7.14 -5.60
C MET A 13 0.90 6.18 -5.19
N VAL A 14 -0.31 6.35 -5.71
CA VAL A 14 -1.43 5.44 -5.47
C VAL A 14 -1.76 4.74 -6.77
N TYR A 15 -1.62 3.42 -6.78
CA TYR A 15 -1.93 2.57 -7.92
C TYR A 15 -3.28 1.91 -7.65
N MET A 16 -4.32 2.43 -8.31
CA MET A 16 -5.70 2.01 -8.17
C MET A 16 -6.07 1.12 -9.35
N ALA A 17 -6.06 -0.19 -9.12
CA ALA A 17 -6.71 -1.14 -10.01
C ALA A 17 -8.19 -1.12 -9.68
N ALA A 18 -9.01 -0.45 -10.47
CA ALA A 18 -10.44 -0.32 -10.20
C ALA A 18 -11.27 -0.86 -11.37
N ASP A 19 -10.64 -1.68 -12.22
CA ASP A 19 -11.32 -2.54 -13.17
C ASP A 19 -11.86 -3.80 -12.48
N ASN A 20 -12.84 -3.58 -11.62
CA ASN A 20 -13.64 -4.56 -10.88
C ASN A 20 -14.72 -3.82 -10.06
N ASN A 21 -15.42 -4.57 -9.20
CA ASN A 21 -16.49 -4.08 -8.34
C ASN A 21 -16.11 -2.94 -7.37
N LEU A 22 -14.83 -2.55 -7.24
CA LEU A 22 -14.40 -1.41 -6.43
C LEU A 22 -14.36 -0.08 -7.21
N ASP A 23 -14.61 -0.02 -8.54
CA ASP A 23 -14.53 1.19 -9.39
C ASP A 23 -15.02 2.49 -8.72
N ARG A 24 -16.19 2.42 -8.08
CA ARG A 24 -16.83 3.58 -7.44
C ARG A 24 -16.10 4.08 -6.21
N ALA A 25 -15.46 3.19 -5.45
CA ALA A 25 -14.67 3.55 -4.28
C ALA A 25 -13.42 4.36 -4.68
N ALA A 26 -12.79 4.01 -5.81
CA ALA A 26 -11.64 4.77 -6.31
C ALA A 26 -11.94 6.26 -6.57
N LEU A 27 -13.15 6.57 -7.07
CA LEU A 27 -13.57 7.97 -7.27
C LEU A 27 -13.75 8.72 -5.94
N LYS A 28 -14.27 8.03 -4.92
CA LYS A 28 -14.41 8.58 -3.57
C LYS A 28 -13.03 8.87 -2.97
N ASP A 29 -12.10 7.95 -3.09
CA ASP A 29 -10.74 8.09 -2.56
C ASP A 29 -9.97 9.22 -3.25
N ILE A 30 -10.08 9.35 -4.58
CA ILE A 30 -9.51 10.51 -5.29
C ILE A 30 -10.11 11.84 -4.77
N ALA A 31 -11.41 11.87 -4.46
CA ALA A 31 -12.03 13.07 -3.88
C ALA A 31 -11.51 13.35 -2.46
N GLU A 32 -11.24 12.33 -1.65
CA GLU A 32 -10.61 12.48 -0.34
C GLU A 32 -9.17 12.98 -0.46
N MET A 33 -8.37 12.43 -1.37
CA MET A 33 -7.03 12.92 -1.66
C MET A 33 -7.03 14.40 -2.07
N ALA A 34 -8.04 14.82 -2.84
CA ALA A 34 -8.21 16.21 -3.27
C ALA A 34 -8.56 17.18 -2.12
N LYS A 35 -9.07 16.71 -0.98
CA LYS A 35 -9.23 17.55 0.22
C LYS A 35 -7.86 18.06 0.74
N VAL A 36 -6.83 17.24 0.57
CA VAL A 36 -5.45 17.53 1.00
C VAL A 36 -4.64 18.16 -0.14
N GLY A 37 -4.54 17.45 -1.27
CA GLY A 37 -3.81 17.87 -2.47
C GLY A 37 -2.29 17.96 -2.34
N SER A 38 -1.61 17.87 -3.49
CA SER A 38 -0.18 18.10 -3.64
C SER A 38 0.22 19.51 -3.20
N THR A 39 1.49 19.68 -2.84
CA THR A 39 2.03 20.99 -2.46
C THR A 39 2.45 21.78 -3.70
N GLU A 40 1.73 22.83 -4.06
CA GLU A 40 2.02 23.66 -5.25
C GLU A 40 3.41 24.32 -5.17
N LYS A 41 3.70 25.06 -4.09
CA LYS A 41 4.96 25.80 -3.92
C LYS A 41 5.74 25.31 -2.72
N VAL A 42 7.04 25.11 -2.89
CA VAL A 42 7.92 24.80 -1.77
C VAL A 42 8.35 26.11 -1.13
N HIS A 43 7.93 26.40 0.09
CA HIS A 43 8.37 27.59 0.78
C HIS A 43 9.86 27.45 1.18
N PRO A 44 10.70 28.46 0.88
CA PRO A 44 12.06 28.53 1.40
C PRO A 44 12.00 28.59 2.93
N VAL A 45 12.72 27.68 3.60
CA VAL A 45 12.93 27.79 5.05
C VAL A 45 14.28 28.43 5.27
N LYS A 46 14.28 29.59 5.92
CA LYS A 46 15.50 30.20 6.42
C LYS A 46 16.04 29.33 7.55
N SER A 47 17.28 28.84 7.41
CA SER A 47 17.97 28.16 8.51
C SER A 47 18.18 29.15 9.66
N PRO A 48 18.00 28.74 10.93
CA PRO A 48 18.32 29.57 12.10
C PRO A 48 19.77 30.07 12.13
N LYS A 49 20.67 29.44 11.36
CA LYS A 49 22.09 29.80 11.24
C LYS A 49 22.46 30.56 9.95
N GLY A 50 21.50 31.22 9.29
CA GLY A 50 21.82 32.17 8.20
C GLY A 50 22.25 31.57 6.86
N GLY A 51 21.97 30.29 6.59
CA GLY A 51 22.21 29.65 5.30
C GLY A 51 20.91 29.23 4.60
N SER A 52 20.80 29.44 3.29
CA SER A 52 19.73 28.84 2.47
C SER A 52 19.99 27.35 2.29
N LYS A 53 19.39 26.48 3.11
CA LYS A 53 19.24 25.07 2.74
C LYS A 53 18.06 24.95 1.79
N ALA A 54 18.21 24.16 0.72
CA ALA A 54 17.09 23.76 -0.12
C ALA A 54 16.05 23.07 0.79
N ALA A 55 14.99 23.80 1.06
CA ALA A 55 13.86 23.39 1.84
C ALA A 55 13.08 22.35 1.03
N PHE A 56 13.20 21.06 1.33
CA PHE A 56 12.35 20.03 0.73
C PHE A 56 11.14 19.84 1.64
N HIS A 57 10.07 20.63 1.46
CA HIS A 57 8.89 20.56 2.34
C HIS A 57 7.59 20.17 1.61
N GLY A 58 7.63 19.99 0.30
CA GLY A 58 6.44 19.61 -0.45
C GLY A 58 6.21 18.10 -0.51
N VAL A 59 4.96 17.74 -0.75
CA VAL A 59 4.49 16.39 -1.06
C VAL A 59 3.85 16.43 -2.45
N ASN A 60 4.21 15.49 -3.33
CA ASN A 60 3.43 15.20 -4.54
C ASN A 60 2.49 14.02 -4.24
N ILE A 61 1.28 14.08 -4.76
CA ILE A 61 0.26 13.03 -4.67
C ILE A 61 -0.13 12.69 -6.10
N LEU A 62 0.21 11.47 -6.50
CA LEU A 62 0.04 10.96 -7.84
C LEU A 62 -0.83 9.72 -7.79
N VAL A 63 -1.75 9.61 -8.73
CA VAL A 63 -2.63 8.44 -8.86
C VAL A 63 -2.48 7.89 -10.27
N GLN A 64 -2.39 6.57 -10.42
CA GLN A 64 -2.80 5.90 -11.64
C GLN A 64 -4.07 5.12 -11.29
N LEU A 65 -5.13 5.36 -12.06
CA LEU A 65 -6.43 4.72 -11.89
C LEU A 65 -6.80 4.04 -13.19
N ASP A 66 -7.05 2.74 -13.10
CA ASP A 66 -7.69 1.93 -14.13
C ASP A 66 -9.15 1.65 -13.73
N ARG A 67 -10.10 1.69 -14.68
CA ARG A 67 -11.54 1.74 -14.36
C ARG A 67 -12.36 0.77 -15.21
N GLU A 68 -13.20 -0.01 -14.52
CA GLU A 68 -14.22 -0.84 -15.16
C GLU A 68 -15.22 0.00 -15.97
N ALA A 69 -15.60 1.16 -15.42
CA ALA A 69 -16.73 1.92 -15.95
C ALA A 69 -16.52 2.53 -17.34
N ASP A 70 -15.27 2.74 -17.75
CA ASP A 70 -14.96 3.30 -19.08
C ASP A 70 -13.77 2.66 -19.79
N GLU A 71 -13.17 1.59 -19.24
CA GLU A 71 -12.04 0.85 -19.81
C GLU A 71 -10.88 1.78 -20.22
N LYS A 72 -10.49 2.65 -19.28
CA LYS A 72 -9.41 3.63 -19.47
C LYS A 72 -8.56 3.78 -18.21
N THR A 73 -7.26 3.66 -18.42
CA THR A 73 -6.26 4.06 -17.44
C THR A 73 -5.97 5.56 -17.50
N ARG A 74 -5.85 6.20 -16.35
CA ARG A 74 -5.52 7.63 -16.23
C ARG A 74 -4.49 7.88 -15.16
N ARG A 75 -3.65 8.89 -15.37
CA ARG A 75 -2.73 9.41 -14.35
C ARG A 75 -3.14 10.80 -13.91
N PHE A 76 -2.99 11.07 -12.62
CA PHE A 76 -3.41 12.32 -11.99
C PHE A 76 -2.26 12.94 -11.20
N PHE A 77 -2.22 14.27 -11.22
CA PHE A 77 -1.48 15.06 -10.23
C PHE A 77 -2.48 15.75 -9.32
N ILE A 78 -2.77 15.15 -8.16
CA ILE A 78 -3.89 15.59 -7.33
C ILE A 78 -3.60 16.96 -6.70
N THR A 79 -4.45 17.94 -6.96
CA THR A 79 -4.41 19.30 -6.40
C THR A 79 -5.50 19.50 -5.34
N LYS A 80 -5.35 20.53 -4.50
CA LYS A 80 -6.34 20.79 -3.45
C LYS A 80 -7.62 21.34 -4.08
N GLY A 81 -8.76 20.68 -3.85
CA GLY A 81 -10.04 21.02 -4.50
C GLY A 81 -10.14 20.60 -5.98
N GLY A 82 -9.16 19.81 -6.44
CA GLY A 82 -9.10 19.18 -7.75
C GLY A 82 -9.93 17.90 -7.79
N GLY A 83 -9.25 16.77 -7.98
CA GLY A 83 -9.83 15.42 -8.09
C GLY A 83 -9.97 14.93 -9.52
N TYR A 84 -10.73 13.84 -9.70
CA TYR A 84 -10.84 13.08 -10.96
C TYR A 84 -11.08 13.97 -12.20
N TRP A 85 -12.03 14.90 -12.11
CA TRP A 85 -12.43 15.72 -13.27
C TRP A 85 -11.44 16.84 -13.64
N LYS A 86 -10.53 17.23 -12.75
CA LYS A 86 -9.69 18.42 -12.92
C LYS A 86 -8.20 18.11 -13.03
N ASP A 87 -7.76 17.02 -12.40
CA ASP A 87 -6.33 16.73 -12.18
C ASP A 87 -5.76 15.65 -13.10
N CYS A 88 -6.54 15.15 -14.06
CA CYS A 88 -6.06 14.19 -15.05
C CYS A 88 -4.96 14.83 -15.90
N VAL A 89 -3.79 14.17 -15.95
CA VAL A 89 -2.62 14.64 -16.72
C VAL A 89 -2.29 13.76 -17.91
N GLU A 90 -2.65 12.47 -17.88
CA GLU A 90 -2.46 11.52 -18.97
C GLU A 90 -3.64 10.53 -18.97
N THR A 91 -4.14 10.20 -20.16
CA THR A 91 -5.18 9.18 -20.39
C THR A 91 -4.63 8.17 -21.38
N PHE A 92 -4.85 6.90 -21.12
CA PHE A 92 -4.46 5.76 -21.95
C PHE A 92 -5.70 4.98 -22.35
N GLU A 93 -5.52 4.04 -23.28
CA GLU A 93 -6.45 2.92 -23.41
C GLU A 93 -6.34 2.00 -22.19
N GLU A 94 -7.25 1.04 -22.11
CA GLU A 94 -7.27 -0.01 -21.08
C GLU A 94 -5.88 -0.63 -20.85
N THR A 95 -5.51 -0.85 -19.59
CA THR A 95 -4.25 -1.50 -19.22
C THR A 95 -4.47 -2.57 -18.17
N ASN A 96 -3.90 -3.74 -18.41
CA ASN A 96 -3.85 -4.81 -17.43
C ASN A 96 -3.05 -4.38 -16.18
N THR A 97 -3.76 -4.11 -15.09
CA THR A 97 -3.19 -3.70 -13.81
C THR A 97 -2.48 -4.81 -13.06
N GLY A 98 -2.78 -6.07 -13.39
CA GLY A 98 -2.06 -7.27 -12.99
C GLY A 98 -0.69 -7.41 -13.65
N ASN A 99 -0.41 -6.70 -14.74
CA ASN A 99 0.90 -6.76 -15.40
C ASN A 99 1.96 -5.94 -14.63
N PRO A 100 3.07 -6.55 -14.15
CA PRO A 100 4.11 -5.84 -13.38
C PRO A 100 4.75 -4.67 -14.13
N GLN A 101 4.76 -4.69 -15.46
CA GLN A 101 5.30 -3.60 -16.27
C GLN A 101 4.43 -2.33 -16.18
N VAL A 102 3.12 -2.46 -15.99
CA VAL A 102 2.19 -1.32 -15.87
C VAL A 102 2.45 -0.57 -14.55
N LEU A 103 2.61 -1.31 -13.45
CA LEU A 103 3.03 -0.77 -12.15
C LEU A 103 4.42 -0.11 -12.24
N GLU A 104 5.40 -0.80 -12.82
CA GLU A 104 6.75 -0.26 -12.98
C GLU A 104 6.74 1.04 -13.79
N ASN A 105 6.00 1.08 -14.90
CA ASN A 105 5.88 2.26 -15.75
C ASN A 105 5.27 3.45 -15.02
N PHE A 106 4.27 3.22 -14.16
CA PHE A 106 3.69 4.26 -13.32
C PHE A 106 4.72 4.83 -12.34
N MET A 107 5.45 3.95 -11.65
CA MET A 107 6.44 4.35 -10.65
C MET A 107 7.62 5.09 -11.29
N LEU A 108 8.13 4.61 -12.42
CA LEU A 108 9.20 5.29 -13.17
C LEU A 108 8.75 6.67 -13.64
N TRP A 109 7.54 6.78 -14.21
CA TRP A 109 6.96 8.06 -14.58
C TRP A 109 6.88 9.03 -13.40
N ALA A 110 6.40 8.56 -12.25
CA ALA A 110 6.29 9.36 -11.03
C ALA A 110 7.65 9.83 -10.53
N ILE A 111 8.66 8.95 -10.52
CA ILE A 111 10.03 9.25 -10.10
C ILE A 111 10.67 10.29 -11.02
N GLU A 112 10.48 10.16 -12.34
CA GLU A 112 11.10 11.04 -13.34
C GLU A 112 10.42 12.41 -13.42
N LYS A 113 9.08 12.45 -13.43
CA LYS A 113 8.31 13.70 -13.59
C LYS A 113 8.19 14.46 -12.26
N TYR A 114 8.15 13.75 -11.14
CA TYR A 114 7.94 14.30 -9.80
C TYR A 114 8.95 13.76 -8.78
N PRO A 115 10.25 14.05 -8.96
CA PRO A 115 11.29 13.50 -8.10
C PRO A 115 11.14 13.94 -6.64
N ALA A 116 11.46 13.04 -5.71
CA ALA A 116 11.40 13.32 -4.28
C ALA A 116 12.53 12.64 -3.49
N LYS A 117 12.73 13.11 -2.26
CA LYS A 117 13.67 12.49 -1.32
C LYS A 117 13.19 11.18 -0.72
N ARG A 118 11.87 10.95 -0.71
CA ARG A 118 11.23 9.75 -0.19
C ARG A 118 10.03 9.37 -1.06
N TYR A 119 9.76 8.08 -1.15
CA TYR A 119 8.68 7.53 -1.96
C TYR A 119 7.77 6.67 -1.10
N PHE A 120 6.47 6.91 -1.24
CA PHE A 120 5.41 6.11 -0.64
C PHE A 120 4.55 5.55 -1.76
N LEU A 121 4.56 4.24 -1.96
CA LEU A 121 3.66 3.56 -2.87
C LEU A 121 2.47 3.02 -2.07
N ILE A 122 1.26 3.19 -2.58
CA ILE A 122 0.04 2.57 -2.07
C ILE A 122 -0.54 1.74 -3.21
N LEU A 123 -0.75 0.45 -2.97
CA LEU A 123 -1.46 -0.46 -3.87
C LEU A 123 -2.88 -0.59 -3.35
N TRP A 124 -3.86 -0.25 -4.19
CA TRP A 124 -5.27 -0.18 -3.86
C TRP A 124 -6.03 -1.15 -4.75
N ASN A 125 -6.74 -2.12 -4.14
CA ASN A 125 -7.65 -3.11 -4.75
C ASN A 125 -8.09 -4.14 -3.68
N HIS A 126 -8.66 -5.27 -4.10
CA HIS A 126 -8.59 -6.56 -3.40
C HIS A 126 -7.16 -7.08 -3.20
N GLY A 127 -7.03 -8.02 -2.26
CA GLY A 127 -5.79 -8.75 -2.00
C GLY A 127 -6.06 -10.19 -1.54
N GLY A 128 -5.25 -11.12 -2.02
CA GLY A 128 -5.32 -12.56 -1.71
C GLY A 128 -4.33 -12.99 -0.62
N GLY A 129 -3.38 -12.12 -0.24
CA GLY A 129 -2.34 -12.46 0.71
C GLY A 129 -1.31 -13.44 0.13
N TRP A 130 -0.91 -14.46 0.89
CA TRP A 130 0.18 -15.37 0.52
C TRP A 130 -0.23 -16.83 0.28
N TRP A 131 -1.42 -17.23 0.72
CA TRP A 131 -1.86 -18.63 0.74
C TRP A 131 -2.98 -18.87 -0.26
N GLU A 132 -2.88 -19.97 -1.01
CA GLU A 132 -3.95 -20.44 -1.90
C GLU A 132 -5.04 -21.11 -1.05
N ASP A 133 -6.15 -20.43 -0.78
CA ASP A 133 -7.32 -21.06 -0.16
C ASP A 133 -8.20 -21.69 -1.26
N PRO A 134 -8.28 -23.04 -1.36
CA PRO A 134 -9.06 -23.71 -2.41
C PRO A 134 -10.56 -23.41 -2.34
N ARG A 135 -11.04 -22.80 -1.24
CA ARG A 135 -12.44 -22.39 -1.05
C ARG A 135 -12.70 -20.99 -1.62
N ARG A 136 -11.67 -20.20 -1.93
CA ARG A 136 -11.75 -18.85 -2.47
C ARG A 136 -11.72 -18.81 -4.00
N LEU A 137 -12.46 -19.74 -4.63
CA LEU A 137 -12.64 -19.81 -6.08
C LEU A 137 -13.16 -18.51 -6.74
N ALA A 138 -13.59 -17.52 -5.94
CA ALA A 138 -14.08 -16.23 -6.38
C ALA A 138 -12.99 -15.14 -6.57
N CYS A 139 -11.74 -15.36 -6.15
CA CYS A 139 -10.67 -14.35 -6.19
C CYS A 139 -9.36 -14.90 -6.78
N LEU A 140 -9.46 -15.70 -7.84
CA LEU A 140 -8.29 -16.13 -8.60
C LEU A 140 -7.66 -14.92 -9.32
N PRO A 141 -6.32 -14.80 -9.33
CA PRO A 141 -5.33 -15.66 -8.66
C PRO A 141 -5.17 -15.42 -7.13
N ASP A 142 -4.92 -16.47 -6.35
CA ASP A 142 -5.07 -16.48 -4.87
C ASP A 142 -3.84 -16.01 -4.06
N ARG A 143 -2.86 -15.33 -4.66
CA ARG A 143 -1.65 -14.81 -3.97
C ARG A 143 -1.23 -13.46 -4.54
N SER A 144 -2.23 -12.60 -4.70
CA SER A 144 -2.11 -11.46 -5.57
C SER A 144 -2.74 -10.20 -4.97
N ILE A 145 -2.51 -9.09 -5.64
CA ILE A 145 -3.09 -7.77 -5.37
C ILE A 145 -3.35 -7.09 -6.71
N ALA A 146 -4.19 -6.05 -6.74
CA ALA A 146 -4.47 -5.28 -7.95
C ALA A 146 -5.10 -6.13 -9.08
N TYR A 147 -6.26 -6.72 -8.77
CA TYR A 147 -7.05 -7.53 -9.68
C TYR A 147 -7.70 -6.69 -10.78
N ASP A 148 -7.75 -7.29 -11.96
CA ASP A 148 -8.16 -6.70 -13.23
C ASP A 148 -9.14 -7.63 -13.96
N ASP A 149 -10.43 -7.34 -13.84
CA ASP A 149 -11.49 -8.23 -14.30
C ASP A 149 -11.53 -8.32 -15.84
N SER A 150 -11.28 -7.21 -16.55
CA SER A 150 -11.31 -7.19 -18.03
C SER A 150 -10.07 -7.83 -18.66
N SER A 151 -8.97 -7.98 -17.92
CA SER A 151 -7.74 -8.66 -18.38
C SER A 151 -7.74 -10.18 -18.18
N ASN A 152 -8.92 -10.81 -18.24
CA ASN A 152 -9.15 -12.23 -17.91
C ASN A 152 -8.96 -12.56 -16.42
N GLY A 153 -9.25 -11.61 -15.53
CA GLY A 153 -9.05 -11.77 -14.09
C GLY A 153 -7.58 -11.84 -13.70
N ASP A 154 -6.72 -11.11 -14.40
CA ASP A 154 -5.29 -11.04 -14.07
C ASP A 154 -5.09 -10.21 -12.79
N ALA A 155 -4.00 -10.46 -12.08
CA ALA A 155 -3.63 -9.70 -10.88
C ALA A 155 -2.13 -9.83 -10.61
N LEU A 156 -1.54 -8.84 -9.94
CA LEU A 156 -0.12 -8.88 -9.60
C LEU A 156 0.11 -9.98 -8.56
N ASP A 157 0.72 -11.09 -8.96
CA ASP A 157 1.15 -12.09 -8.00
C ASP A 157 2.30 -11.55 -7.13
N ASN A 158 2.49 -12.14 -5.95
CA ASN A 158 3.51 -11.66 -5.02
C ASN A 158 4.93 -11.65 -5.64
N GLY A 159 5.25 -12.60 -6.53
CA GLY A 159 6.55 -12.70 -7.22
C GLY A 159 6.74 -11.63 -8.30
N GLU A 160 5.69 -11.32 -9.06
CA GLU A 160 5.64 -10.20 -9.99
C GLU A 160 5.77 -8.87 -9.25
N LEU A 161 5.05 -8.71 -8.14
CA LEU A 161 5.18 -7.57 -7.25
C LEU A 161 6.62 -7.39 -6.76
N LYS A 162 7.27 -8.48 -6.30
CA LYS A 162 8.69 -8.45 -5.92
C LYS A 162 9.56 -7.98 -7.08
N THR A 163 9.31 -8.49 -8.28
CA THR A 163 10.09 -8.14 -9.48
C THR A 163 9.98 -6.65 -9.80
N ALA A 164 8.76 -6.12 -9.84
CA ALA A 164 8.50 -4.69 -10.08
C ALA A 164 9.18 -3.82 -9.02
N LEU A 165 9.00 -4.13 -7.72
CA LEU A 165 9.58 -3.33 -6.63
C LEU A 165 11.10 -3.46 -6.56
N SER A 166 11.67 -4.61 -6.93
CA SER A 166 13.13 -4.80 -7.03
C SER A 166 13.73 -3.91 -8.11
N SER A 167 13.07 -3.82 -9.27
CA SER A 167 13.49 -2.94 -10.36
C SER A 167 13.51 -1.47 -9.90
N ILE A 168 12.44 -1.03 -9.23
CA ILE A 168 12.35 0.33 -8.70
C ILE A 168 13.39 0.60 -7.61
N ALA A 169 13.59 -0.32 -6.66
CA ALA A 169 14.59 -0.18 -5.61
C ALA A 169 16.01 -0.07 -6.21
N SER A 170 16.31 -0.85 -7.26
CA SER A 170 17.55 -0.77 -8.03
C SER A 170 17.70 0.60 -8.70
N LYS A 171 16.66 1.09 -9.39
CA LYS A 171 16.63 2.43 -10.00
C LYS A 171 16.88 3.56 -9.00
N LEU A 172 16.34 3.43 -7.79
CA LEU A 172 16.52 4.41 -6.71
C LEU A 172 17.87 4.26 -5.99
N GLY A 173 18.56 3.12 -6.15
CA GLY A 173 19.74 2.73 -5.38
C GLY A 173 19.45 2.49 -3.89
N ARG A 174 18.17 2.28 -3.53
CA ARG A 174 17.70 2.08 -2.15
C ARG A 174 16.26 1.55 -2.12
N PRO A 175 15.83 0.94 -1.01
CA PRO A 175 14.43 0.56 -0.81
C PRO A 175 13.46 1.76 -0.88
N ILE A 176 12.23 1.47 -1.31
CA ILE A 176 11.07 2.37 -1.21
C ILE A 176 10.80 2.64 0.28
N ASP A 177 10.49 3.89 0.64
CA ASP A 177 10.43 4.28 2.05
C ASP A 177 9.22 3.70 2.78
N ILE A 178 8.05 3.67 2.12
CA ILE A 178 6.83 3.07 2.64
C ILE A 178 6.09 2.37 1.50
N LEU A 179 5.59 1.17 1.73
CA LEU A 179 4.58 0.48 0.93
C LEU A 179 3.30 0.40 1.76
N GLY A 180 2.20 0.91 1.21
CA GLY A 180 0.86 0.79 1.75
C GLY A 180 0.10 -0.25 0.94
N MET A 181 -0.59 -1.14 1.61
CA MET A 181 -1.48 -2.11 1.02
C MET A 181 -2.89 -1.74 1.49
N ASP A 182 -3.60 -1.00 0.65
CA ASP A 182 -5.03 -0.71 0.81
C ASP A 182 -5.79 -1.84 0.10
N ALA A 183 -5.63 -3.03 0.70
CA ALA A 183 -6.03 -4.32 0.18
C ALA A 183 -6.04 -5.37 1.30
N CYS A 184 -7.00 -6.29 1.22
CA CYS A 184 -7.17 -7.39 2.16
C CYS A 184 -5.92 -8.28 2.26
N LEU A 185 -5.57 -8.74 3.47
CA LEU A 185 -4.63 -9.86 3.70
C LEU A 185 -3.17 -9.61 3.29
N MET A 186 -2.80 -8.37 3.00
CA MET A 186 -1.49 -8.08 2.42
C MET A 186 -0.40 -7.78 3.46
N ASN A 187 -0.73 -7.71 4.75
CA ASN A 187 0.25 -7.41 5.81
C ASN A 187 0.76 -8.65 6.56
N MET A 188 1.01 -9.73 5.80
CA MET A 188 1.44 -11.02 6.31
C MET A 188 2.97 -11.13 6.35
N VAL A 189 3.51 -12.02 7.20
CA VAL A 189 4.96 -12.17 7.38
C VAL A 189 5.66 -12.66 6.10
N GLU A 190 4.99 -13.50 5.31
CA GLU A 190 5.47 -14.07 4.05
C GLU A 190 5.62 -12.98 2.99
N VAL A 191 4.59 -12.12 2.83
CA VAL A 191 4.63 -10.96 1.93
C VAL A 191 5.71 -9.98 2.39
N ALA A 192 5.78 -9.67 3.68
CA ALA A 192 6.79 -8.78 4.25
C ALA A 192 8.22 -9.30 3.99
N TYR A 193 8.45 -10.60 4.21
CA TYR A 193 9.75 -11.22 4.00
C TYR A 193 10.15 -11.20 2.52
N GLN A 194 9.21 -11.45 1.62
CA GLN A 194 9.45 -11.43 0.18
C GLN A 194 9.91 -10.06 -0.33
N LEU A 195 9.43 -8.97 0.28
CA LEU A 195 9.69 -7.59 -0.13
C LEU A 195 10.79 -6.89 0.68
N LYS A 196 11.46 -7.59 1.61
CA LYS A 196 12.33 -6.99 2.63
C LYS A 196 13.51 -6.17 2.11
N ASP A 197 14.02 -6.52 0.93
CA ASP A 197 15.14 -5.83 0.29
C ASP A 197 14.70 -4.65 -0.59
N CYS A 198 13.40 -4.53 -0.85
CA CYS A 198 12.82 -3.54 -1.77
C CYS A 198 12.07 -2.42 -1.03
N VAL A 199 11.62 -2.68 0.19
CA VAL A 199 10.76 -1.79 0.98
C VAL A 199 11.29 -1.64 2.40
N TYR A 200 11.22 -0.43 2.94
CA TYR A 200 11.60 -0.17 4.33
C TYR A 200 10.45 -0.44 5.30
N VAL A 201 9.30 0.20 5.12
CA VAL A 201 8.13 0.01 5.99
C VAL A 201 6.96 -0.46 5.15
N MET A 202 6.32 -1.54 5.56
CA MET A 202 5.05 -1.99 5.00
C MET A 202 3.92 -1.65 5.97
N VAL A 203 2.79 -1.19 5.44
CA VAL A 203 1.58 -0.86 6.21
C VAL A 203 0.40 -1.51 5.50
N GLY A 204 -0.42 -2.27 6.21
CA GLY A 204 -1.60 -2.94 5.66
C GLY A 204 -2.40 -3.67 6.74
N SER A 205 -3.52 -4.25 6.33
CA SER A 205 -4.31 -5.16 7.16
C SER A 205 -3.80 -6.60 7.08
N GLU A 206 -3.87 -7.32 8.21
CA GLU A 206 -3.69 -8.78 8.21
C GLU A 206 -5.01 -9.51 7.86
N GLU A 207 -6.13 -8.81 7.94
CA GLU A 207 -7.49 -9.29 7.63
C GLU A 207 -8.09 -8.56 6.41
N GLU A 208 -9.37 -8.77 6.17
CA GLU A 208 -10.13 -8.03 5.16
C GLU A 208 -10.18 -6.54 5.52
N GLU A 209 -10.22 -5.68 4.50
CA GLU A 209 -10.42 -4.24 4.67
C GLU A 209 -11.85 -3.85 4.25
N PRO A 210 -12.47 -2.85 4.90
CA PRO A 210 -13.78 -2.37 4.49
C PRO A 210 -13.77 -1.81 3.07
N PHE A 211 -14.91 -1.87 2.38
CA PHE A 211 -15.07 -1.34 1.01
C PHE A 211 -14.61 0.13 0.85
N ASP A 212 -14.72 0.91 1.92
CA ASP A 212 -14.31 2.32 1.93
C ASP A 212 -12.77 2.52 1.97
N GLY A 213 -11.97 1.48 2.21
CA GLY A 213 -10.50 1.54 2.12
C GLY A 213 -9.81 2.46 3.15
N TRP A 214 -8.68 3.06 2.77
CA TRP A 214 -7.97 3.96 3.67
C TRP A 214 -8.59 5.37 3.70
N PRO A 215 -8.63 6.06 4.86
CA PRO A 215 -9.08 7.46 4.93
C PRO A 215 -8.02 8.40 4.35
N TYR A 216 -8.00 8.56 3.03
CA TYR A 216 -6.89 9.17 2.30
C TYR A 216 -6.60 10.61 2.74
N ASP A 217 -7.62 11.38 3.10
CA ASP A 217 -7.44 12.72 3.62
C ASP A 217 -6.64 12.72 4.94
N ARG A 218 -6.94 11.81 5.87
CA ARG A 218 -6.21 11.66 7.14
C ARG A 218 -4.80 11.12 6.92
N VAL A 219 -4.64 10.08 6.10
CA VAL A 219 -3.35 9.44 5.79
C VAL A 219 -2.39 10.43 5.13
N LEU A 220 -2.85 11.16 4.11
CA LEU A 220 -2.02 12.15 3.42
C LEU A 220 -1.68 13.36 4.32
N GLN A 221 -2.57 13.71 5.24
CA GLN A 221 -2.33 14.80 6.20
C GLN A 221 -1.20 14.47 7.20
N VAL A 222 -1.03 13.19 7.59
CA VAL A 222 0.11 12.73 8.42
C VAL A 222 1.44 13.15 7.77
N ILE A 223 1.58 12.87 6.47
CA ILE A 223 2.80 13.15 5.71
C ILE A 223 2.97 14.65 5.49
N LYS A 224 1.90 15.34 5.09
CA LYS A 224 1.92 16.78 4.78
C LYS A 224 2.23 17.64 5.99
N ASN A 225 1.73 17.28 7.18
CA ASN A 225 1.98 18.02 8.41
C ASN A 225 3.44 17.96 8.87
N ARG A 226 4.10 16.81 8.69
CA ARG A 226 5.44 16.57 9.20
C ARG A 226 6.29 15.76 8.21
N PRO A 227 6.57 16.28 7.00
CA PRO A 227 7.22 15.51 5.93
C PRO A 227 8.69 15.17 6.25
N GLY A 228 9.27 15.79 7.28
CA GLY A 228 10.58 15.46 7.82
C GLY A 228 10.63 14.25 8.74
N ARG A 229 9.49 13.71 9.19
CA ARG A 229 9.44 12.56 10.09
C ARG A 229 10.01 11.30 9.44
N HIS A 230 10.49 10.41 10.31
CA HIS A 230 11.06 9.15 9.91
C HIS A 230 9.95 8.19 9.41
N PRO A 231 10.15 7.40 8.34
CA PRO A 231 9.12 6.53 7.76
C PRO A 231 8.38 5.63 8.75
N LYS A 232 9.07 4.97 9.68
CA LYS A 232 8.43 4.19 10.77
C LYS A 232 7.42 4.98 11.60
N THR A 233 7.74 6.24 11.91
CA THR A 233 6.84 7.10 12.69
C THR A 233 5.62 7.47 11.86
N ILE A 234 5.81 7.74 10.57
CA ILE A 234 4.72 7.98 9.62
C ILE A 234 3.83 6.73 9.53
N GLY A 235 4.39 5.53 9.30
CA GLY A 235 3.62 4.29 9.26
C GLY A 235 2.80 4.05 10.54
N LYS A 236 3.39 4.27 11.72
CA LYS A 236 2.66 4.19 13.00
C LYS A 236 1.51 5.20 13.11
N GLU A 237 1.67 6.40 12.55
CA GLU A 237 0.63 7.42 12.54
C GLU A 237 -0.47 7.10 11.53
N ILE A 238 -0.13 6.56 10.36
CA ILE A 238 -1.07 6.05 9.37
C ILE A 238 -1.96 4.98 9.99
N VAL A 239 -1.37 3.96 10.62
CA VAL A 239 -2.11 2.90 11.35
C VAL A 239 -3.09 3.51 12.34
N ARG A 240 -2.67 4.50 13.13
CA ARG A 240 -3.55 5.15 14.11
C ARG A 240 -4.69 5.91 13.47
N GLU A 241 -4.44 6.64 12.38
CA GLU A 241 -5.49 7.41 11.72
C GLU A 241 -6.50 6.51 10.98
N TYR A 242 -6.04 5.38 10.43
CA TYR A 242 -6.90 4.32 9.90
C TYR A 242 -7.79 3.71 10.99
N ILE A 243 -7.20 3.23 12.09
CA ILE A 243 -7.98 2.63 13.18
C ILE A 243 -9.00 3.64 13.74
N LYS A 244 -8.63 4.92 13.87
CA LYS A 244 -9.56 5.97 14.32
C LYS A 244 -10.66 6.32 13.31
N SER A 245 -10.47 6.14 12.00
CA SER A 245 -11.55 6.40 11.04
C SER A 245 -12.67 5.39 11.14
N TYR A 246 -12.36 4.18 11.60
CA TYR A 246 -13.31 3.08 11.80
C TYR A 246 -13.77 2.92 13.26
N GLN A 247 -13.17 3.64 14.21
CA GLN A 247 -13.57 3.67 15.61
C GLN A 247 -14.30 4.98 15.94
N GLY A 248 -15.64 4.94 16.05
CA GLY A 248 -16.46 6.11 16.40
C GLY A 248 -17.96 5.79 16.51
N ASN A 249 -18.75 6.78 16.94
CA ASN A 249 -20.22 6.76 16.92
C ASN A 249 -20.70 8.02 16.18
N GLY A 250 -21.43 7.90 15.05
CA GLY A 250 -22.06 9.04 14.37
C GLY A 250 -21.78 9.17 12.86
N GLU A 251 -22.12 10.32 12.28
CA GLU A 251 -22.09 10.66 10.83
C GLU A 251 -20.69 10.63 10.18
N ASP A 252 -19.62 10.58 10.98
CA ASP A 252 -18.22 10.50 10.51
C ASP A 252 -17.76 9.06 10.21
N LEU A 253 -18.59 8.05 10.51
CA LEU A 253 -18.27 6.68 10.17
C LEU A 253 -18.42 6.43 8.67
N PRO A 254 -17.48 5.68 8.05
CA PRO A 254 -17.69 5.12 6.72
C PRO A 254 -19.02 4.36 6.66
N ALA A 255 -19.67 4.37 5.49
CA ALA A 255 -20.99 3.76 5.28
C ALA A 255 -20.95 2.25 5.58
N SER A 256 -19.76 1.65 5.45
CA SER A 256 -19.45 0.31 5.95
C SER A 256 -19.05 0.34 7.43
N SER A 257 -20.04 0.30 8.34
CA SER A 257 -19.76 0.08 9.77
C SER A 257 -19.44 -1.41 9.99
N VAL A 258 -18.15 -1.77 9.94
CA VAL A 258 -17.68 -3.14 10.15
C VAL A 258 -17.32 -3.34 11.62
N GLU A 259 -17.67 -4.51 12.20
CA GLU A 259 -17.20 -4.91 13.53
C GLU A 259 -15.70 -5.18 13.50
N GLY A 260 -14.91 -4.17 13.86
CA GLY A 260 -13.46 -4.29 13.97
C GLY A 260 -12.74 -4.12 12.62
N VAL A 261 -11.57 -3.50 12.69
CA VAL A 261 -10.61 -3.40 11.59
C VAL A 261 -9.23 -3.69 12.12
N THR A 262 -8.35 -4.26 11.30
CA THR A 262 -6.95 -4.50 11.66
C THR A 262 -6.04 -3.68 10.77
N GLN A 263 -4.90 -3.24 11.31
CA GLN A 263 -3.92 -2.44 10.59
C GLN A 263 -2.60 -2.44 11.36
N SER A 264 -1.49 -2.68 10.69
CA SER A 264 -0.17 -2.69 11.36
C SER A 264 0.92 -2.12 10.44
N ALA A 265 2.06 -1.74 11.04
CA ALA A 265 3.22 -1.25 10.30
C ALA A 265 4.46 -2.08 10.63
N ILE A 266 5.05 -2.72 9.63
CA ILE A 266 6.17 -3.65 9.76
C ILE A 266 7.46 -2.97 9.31
N ASP A 267 8.53 -3.00 10.13
CA ASP A 267 9.89 -2.62 9.70
C ASP A 267 10.56 -3.82 9.04
N LEU A 268 10.61 -3.80 7.71
CA LEU A 268 11.08 -4.94 6.91
C LEU A 268 12.58 -5.23 7.13
N ARG A 269 13.37 -4.26 7.61
CA ARG A 269 14.79 -4.50 7.95
C ARG A 269 14.98 -5.32 9.23
N ARG A 270 13.89 -5.59 9.96
CA ARG A 270 13.88 -6.40 11.19
C ARG A 270 13.14 -7.72 10.98
N ILE A 271 12.63 -7.98 9.77
CA ILE A 271 11.84 -9.19 9.50
C ILE A 271 12.67 -10.46 9.70
N ASP A 272 13.97 -10.41 9.42
CA ASP A 272 14.90 -11.53 9.64
C ASP A 272 15.03 -11.92 11.12
N ASP A 273 14.78 -11.01 12.07
CA ASP A 273 14.73 -11.38 13.49
C ASP A 273 13.50 -12.26 13.80
N VAL A 274 12.37 -11.99 13.13
CA VAL A 274 11.14 -12.77 13.30
C VAL A 274 11.28 -14.11 12.60
N VAL A 275 11.68 -14.09 11.32
CA VAL A 275 11.78 -15.31 10.51
C VAL A 275 12.81 -16.28 11.06
N ARG A 276 13.97 -15.82 11.57
CA ARG A 276 14.93 -16.74 12.21
C ARG A 276 14.34 -17.48 13.42
N ASN A 277 13.53 -16.81 14.24
CA ASN A 277 12.88 -17.46 15.38
C ASN A 277 11.78 -18.43 14.90
N LEU A 278 11.03 -18.06 13.87
CA LEU A 278 10.04 -18.93 13.24
C LEU A 278 10.67 -20.18 12.62
N ASP A 279 11.81 -20.03 11.93
CA ASP A 279 12.58 -21.13 11.36
C ASP A 279 13.06 -22.09 12.46
N CYS A 280 13.60 -21.54 13.57
CA CYS A 280 14.05 -22.36 14.70
C CYS A 280 12.88 -23.16 15.29
N LEU A 281 11.74 -22.53 15.54
CA LEU A 281 10.54 -23.21 16.01
C LEU A 281 10.09 -24.29 15.01
N SER A 282 10.03 -23.95 13.72
CA SER A 282 9.60 -24.87 12.66
C SER A 282 10.51 -26.09 12.57
N CYS A 283 11.83 -25.91 12.68
CA CYS A 283 12.78 -27.03 12.71
C CYS A 283 12.53 -27.97 13.89
N GLU A 284 12.28 -27.45 15.09
CA GLU A 284 12.00 -28.27 16.27
C GLU A 284 10.67 -29.03 16.16
N LEU A 285 9.63 -28.35 15.66
CA LEU A 285 8.33 -28.97 15.39
C LEU A 285 8.45 -30.11 14.36
N ILE A 286 9.12 -29.87 13.23
CA ILE A 286 9.31 -30.87 12.16
C ILE A 286 10.11 -32.08 12.67
N ARG A 287 11.16 -31.85 13.46
CA ARG A 287 11.97 -32.95 14.03
C ARG A 287 11.17 -33.86 14.95
N SER A 288 10.22 -33.28 15.66
CA SER A 288 9.51 -33.95 16.75
C SER A 288 8.10 -34.41 16.35
N ILE A 289 7.65 -34.12 15.12
CA ILE A 289 6.28 -34.37 14.67
C ILE A 289 5.88 -35.86 14.65
N ASN A 290 6.87 -36.76 14.62
CA ASN A 290 6.64 -38.21 14.66
C ASN A 290 6.53 -38.78 16.08
N ASP A 291 6.71 -37.96 17.12
CA ASP A 291 6.43 -38.34 18.51
C ASP A 291 4.95 -38.11 18.82
N ASP A 292 4.23 -39.15 19.24
CA ASP A 292 2.77 -39.10 19.45
C ASP A 292 2.35 -38.03 20.48
N TRP A 293 3.15 -37.84 21.54
CA TRP A 293 2.85 -36.83 22.56
C TRP A 293 3.03 -35.43 21.98
N VAL A 294 4.13 -35.19 21.27
CA VAL A 294 4.40 -33.89 20.63
C VAL A 294 3.34 -33.57 19.58
N LEU A 295 2.99 -34.53 18.73
CA LEU A 295 1.92 -34.37 17.74
C LEU A 295 0.60 -34.00 18.41
N GLY A 296 0.23 -34.69 19.49
CA GLY A 296 -0.95 -34.36 20.28
C GLY A 296 -0.93 -32.93 20.83
N ALA A 297 0.21 -32.47 21.34
CA ALA A 297 0.37 -31.10 21.84
C ALA A 297 0.30 -30.05 20.72
N ILE A 298 0.88 -30.33 19.54
CA ILE A 298 0.81 -29.46 18.35
C ILE A 298 -0.63 -29.36 17.87
N THR A 299 -1.32 -30.48 17.69
CA THR A 299 -2.72 -30.52 17.26
C THR A 299 -3.62 -29.77 18.23
N TYR A 300 -3.47 -30.01 19.54
CA TYR A 300 -4.21 -29.27 20.56
C TYR A 300 -3.96 -27.76 20.45
N SER A 301 -2.70 -27.35 20.34
CA SER A 301 -2.34 -25.93 20.20
C SER A 301 -2.93 -25.31 18.95
N TRP A 302 -2.89 -26.01 17.80
CA TRP A 302 -3.46 -25.54 16.55
C TRP A 302 -4.99 -25.42 16.59
N GLU A 303 -5.67 -26.38 17.22
CA GLU A 303 -7.13 -26.36 17.37
C GLU A 303 -7.62 -25.24 18.29
N HIS A 304 -6.85 -24.91 19.33
CA HIS A 304 -7.22 -23.94 20.36
C HIS A 304 -6.56 -22.56 20.18
N SER A 305 -5.68 -22.41 19.19
CA SER A 305 -5.12 -21.10 18.85
C SER A 305 -6.22 -20.18 18.33
N PRO A 306 -6.14 -18.86 18.62
CA PRO A 306 -7.04 -17.90 18.00
C PRO A 306 -7.03 -18.06 16.47
N LYS A 307 -8.20 -18.36 15.91
CA LYS A 307 -8.37 -18.41 14.45
C LYS A 307 -8.82 -17.03 14.01
N PHE A 308 -7.98 -16.39 13.19
CA PHE A 308 -8.25 -15.08 12.61
C PHE A 308 -9.24 -15.15 11.43
N PHE A 309 -9.46 -16.34 10.87
CA PHE A 309 -10.47 -16.56 9.84
C PHE A 309 -11.63 -17.42 10.34
N TYR A 310 -12.84 -16.83 10.25
CA TYR A 310 -14.15 -17.41 10.51
C TYR A 310 -14.43 -17.76 11.98
N LYS A 311 -15.11 -16.84 12.69
CA LYS A 311 -16.15 -17.31 13.61
C LYS A 311 -17.27 -17.86 12.73
N ASN A 312 -17.43 -19.18 12.74
CA ASN A 312 -18.70 -19.80 12.36
C ASN A 312 -19.78 -19.40 13.36
#